data_AF-A0A6C0I4G2-F1
#
_entry.id   AF-A0A6C0I4G2-F1
#
_cell.length_a   1.000
_cell.length_b   1.000
_cell.length_c   1.000
_cell.angle_alpha   90.00
_cell.angle_beta   90.00
_cell.angle_gamma   90.00
#
_symmetry.space_group_name_H-M   'P 1'
#
loop_
_entity.id
_entity.type
_entity.pdbx_description
1 polymer ?
#
loop_
_entity_poly.entity_id
_entity_poly.type
_entity_poly.pdbx_seq_one_letter_code
_entity_poly.pdbx_strand_id
1 'polypeptide(L)'
;MNSVDNLTLSLLMNKTKYNKYLAQTDPDAHKEKQEFIANLLQNRRELLSITNKLIENPDHSSMSSEIVDSFAIYAKELINHLQEKKKMNELEHVEKVEEEEVLFGSIDESKPTTSSFWSKDQIVKTNAILQTIPKSKRP
;
A
#
# COMPACT_ATOMS: atom_id res chain seq x y z
N MET A 1 5.92 23.60 5.46
CA MET A 1 5.91 22.77 4.23
C MET A 1 4.58 22.95 3.52
N ASN A 2 4.57 23.06 2.19
CA ASN A 2 3.33 23.26 1.46
C ASN A 2 2.48 21.99 1.51
N SER A 3 1.19 22.13 1.82
CA SER A 3 0.22 21.02 1.86
C SER A 3 0.19 20.23 0.54
N VAL A 4 0.39 20.94 -0.58
CA VAL A 4 0.45 20.35 -1.93
C VAL A 4 1.66 19.44 -2.09
N ASP A 5 2.83 19.83 -1.58
CA ASP A 5 4.06 19.04 -1.70
C ASP A 5 3.93 17.70 -0.94
N ASN A 6 3.29 17.71 0.24
CA ASN A 6 3.00 16.50 1.01
C ASN A 6 2.01 15.57 0.31
N LEU A 7 0.96 16.12 -0.29
CA LEU A 7 -0.02 15.37 -1.06
C LEU A 7 0.64 14.71 -2.28
N THR A 8 1.37 15.49 -3.07
CA THR A 8 2.10 15.02 -4.25
C THR A 8 3.08 13.91 -3.88
N LEU A 9 3.82 14.07 -2.79
CA LEU A 9 4.75 13.05 -2.32
C LEU A 9 4.03 11.77 -1.85
N SER A 10 2.87 11.89 -1.21
CA SER A 10 2.07 10.74 -0.76
C SER A 10 1.55 9.87 -1.94
N LEU A 11 1.29 10.52 -3.09
CA LEU A 11 0.78 9.87 -4.30
C LEU A 11 1.90 9.24 -5.12
N LEU A 12 3.07 9.89 -5.21
CA LEU A 12 4.19 9.46 -6.06
C LEU A 12 5.13 8.48 -5.36
N MET A 13 5.23 8.52 -4.03
CA MET A 13 6.11 7.61 -3.28
C MET A 13 5.41 6.32 -2.89
N ASN A 14 6.18 5.23 -2.83
CA ASN A 14 5.75 4.00 -2.18
C ASN A 14 5.42 4.27 -0.69
N LYS A 15 4.32 3.70 -0.18
CA LYS A 15 3.84 3.82 1.21
C LYS A 15 4.97 3.66 2.25
N THR A 16 5.88 2.72 2.04
CA THR A 16 7.02 2.47 2.95
C THR A 16 8.04 3.60 2.96
N LYS A 17 8.32 4.20 1.80
CA LYS A 17 9.25 5.33 1.65
C LYS A 17 8.63 6.61 2.17
N TYR A 18 7.33 6.80 1.93
CA TYR A 18 6.56 7.93 2.46
C TYR A 18 6.49 7.91 3.98
N ASN A 19 6.27 6.74 4.61
CA ASN A 19 6.29 6.64 6.07
C ASN A 19 7.67 6.97 6.67
N LYS A 20 8.76 6.56 6.01
CA LYS A 20 10.13 6.95 6.44
C LYS A 20 10.37 8.45 6.28
N TYR A 21 9.84 9.06 5.23
CA TYR A 21 9.88 10.50 5.03
C TYR A 21 9.12 11.22 6.15
N LEU A 22 7.88 10.80 6.46
CA LEU A 22 7.09 11.37 7.56
C LEU A 22 7.81 11.26 8.91
N ALA A 23 8.50 10.15 9.18
CA ALA A 23 9.30 9.99 10.40
C ALA A 23 10.48 10.97 10.49
N GLN A 24 10.99 11.47 9.37
CA GLN A 24 12.07 12.46 9.31
C GLN A 24 11.55 13.89 9.31
N THR A 25 10.39 14.12 8.68
CA THR A 25 9.79 15.45 8.52
C THR A 25 9.04 15.89 9.78
N ASP A 26 8.24 14.99 10.36
CA ASP A 26 7.42 15.24 11.56
C ASP A 26 7.49 14.02 12.51
N PRO A 27 8.61 13.88 13.26
CA PRO A 27 8.82 12.74 14.14
C PRO A 27 7.76 12.62 15.24
N ASP A 28 7.23 13.74 15.74
CA ASP A 28 6.22 13.76 16.81
C ASP A 28 4.86 13.22 16.34
N ALA A 29 4.36 13.69 15.20
CA ALA A 29 3.11 13.21 14.61
C ALA A 29 3.20 11.72 14.19
N HIS A 30 4.38 11.32 13.71
CA HIS A 30 4.63 9.91 13.40
C HIS A 30 4.65 9.04 14.67
N LYS A 31 5.24 9.53 15.77
CA LYS A 31 5.25 8.85 17.06
C LYS A 31 3.85 8.70 17.65
N GLU A 32 3.05 9.76 17.64
CA GLU A 32 1.64 9.73 18.10
C GLU A 32 0.83 8.68 17.32
N LYS A 33 1.00 8.62 15.99
CA LYS A 33 0.37 7.60 15.17
C LYS A 33 0.82 6.18 15.54
N GLN A 34 2.11 5.99 15.82
CA GLN A 34 2.62 4.69 16.25
C GLN A 34 2.10 4.28 17.63
N GLU A 35 2.03 5.23 18.57
CA GLU A 35 1.50 5.01 19.92
C GLU A 35 0.01 4.64 19.85
N PHE A 36 -0.77 5.33 19.01
CA PHE A 36 -2.16 4.97 18.75
C PHE A 36 -2.30 3.54 18.20
N ILE A 37 -1.48 3.16 17.22
CA ILE A 37 -1.46 1.80 16.67
C ILE A 37 -1.07 0.77 17.75
N ALA A 38 -0.09 1.08 18.59
CA ALA A 38 0.33 0.20 19.68
C ALA A 38 -0.80 0.00 20.70
N ASN A 39 -1.49 1.08 21.08
CA ASN A 39 -2.65 1.03 21.97
C ASN A 39 -3.81 0.23 21.38
N LEU A 40 -4.08 0.37 20.08
CA LEU A 40 -5.07 -0.45 19.37
C LEU A 40 -4.73 -1.95 19.43
N LEU A 41 -3.45 -2.29 19.23
CA LEU A 41 -2.99 -3.68 19.27
C LEU A 41 -3.07 -4.25 20.69
N GLN A 42 -2.71 -3.47 21.70
CA GLN A 42 -2.78 -3.86 23.11
C GLN A 42 -4.22 -4.11 23.54
N ASN A 43 -5.14 -3.23 23.18
CA ASN A 43 -6.56 -3.31 23.57
C ASN A 43 -7.41 -4.10 22.58
N ARG A 44 -6.80 -4.78 21.59
CA ARG A 44 -7.49 -5.47 20.50
C ARG A 44 -8.59 -6.42 20.99
N ARG A 45 -8.31 -7.22 22.02
CA ARG A 45 -9.28 -8.21 22.51
C ARG A 45 -10.51 -7.55 23.12
N GLU A 46 -10.29 -6.49 23.89
CA GLU A 46 -11.35 -5.74 24.55
C GLU A 46 -12.19 -4.97 23.53
N LEU A 47 -11.54 -4.32 22.57
CA LEU A 47 -12.21 -3.64 21.46
C LEU A 47 -13.09 -4.61 20.67
N LEU A 48 -12.59 -5.80 20.33
CA LEU A 48 -13.39 -6.82 19.63
C LEU A 48 -14.59 -7.29 20.46
N SER A 49 -14.40 -7.45 21.77
CA SER A 49 -15.50 -7.81 22.69
C SER A 49 -16.57 -6.71 22.73
N ILE A 50 -16.17 -5.45 22.76
CA ILE A 50 -17.07 -4.30 22.73
C ILE A 50 -17.82 -4.24 21.40
N THR A 51 -17.13 -4.36 20.26
CA THR A 51 -17.77 -4.35 18.95
C THR A 51 -18.73 -5.51 18.78
N ASN A 52 -18.39 -6.71 19.28
CA ASN A 52 -19.31 -7.85 19.22
C ASN A 52 -20.59 -7.59 20.02
N LYS A 53 -20.48 -7.01 21.22
CA LYS A 53 -21.65 -6.62 22.02
C LYS A 53 -22.53 -5.59 21.32
N LEU A 54 -21.91 -4.63 20.62
CA LEU A 54 -22.62 -3.61 19.83
C LEU A 54 -23.31 -4.20 18.60
N ILE A 55 -22.71 -5.21 17.97
CA ILE A 55 -23.34 -5.94 16.85
C ILE A 55 -24.52 -6.78 17.34
N GLU A 56 -24.37 -7.46 18.47
CA GLU A 56 -25.41 -8.32 19.04
C GLU A 56 -26.60 -7.50 19.57
N ASN A 57 -26.36 -6.35 20.19
CA ASN A 57 -27.39 -5.50 20.78
C ASN A 57 -27.09 -4.00 20.55
N PRO A 58 -27.55 -3.43 19.43
CA PRO A 58 -27.31 -2.03 19.08
C PRO A 58 -27.93 -1.04 20.09
N ASP A 59 -29.14 -1.34 20.56
CA ASP A 59 -29.97 -0.39 21.33
C ASP A 59 -29.84 -0.52 22.86
N HIS A 60 -29.23 -1.61 23.34
CA HIS A 60 -29.16 -1.95 24.78
C HIS A 60 -27.76 -1.82 25.38
N SER A 61 -26.81 -1.29 24.63
CA SER A 61 -25.47 -1.10 25.17
C SER A 61 -25.48 0.05 26.19
N SER A 62 -25.05 -0.23 27.42
CA SER A 62 -24.84 0.76 28.50
C SER A 62 -23.69 1.74 28.20
N MET A 63 -23.38 1.93 26.92
CA MET A 63 -22.29 2.77 26.44
C MET A 63 -22.78 4.20 26.20
N SER A 64 -21.84 5.13 26.15
CA SER A 64 -22.15 6.51 25.78
C SER A 64 -22.80 6.56 24.40
N SER A 65 -23.86 7.35 24.25
CA SER A 65 -24.55 7.55 22.96
C SER A 65 -23.59 7.89 21.82
N GLU A 66 -22.55 8.69 22.11
CA GLU A 66 -21.54 9.09 21.13
C GLU A 66 -20.75 7.91 20.55
N ILE A 67 -20.50 6.88 21.37
CA ILE A 67 -19.82 5.65 20.94
C ILE A 67 -20.74 4.83 20.04
N VAL A 68 -22.04 4.77 20.38
CA VAL A 68 -23.05 4.06 19.59
C VAL A 68 -23.26 4.73 18.23
N ASP A 69 -23.38 6.06 18.21
CA ASP A 69 -23.53 6.84 16.99
C ASP A 69 -22.30 6.70 16.08
N SER A 70 -21.10 6.81 16.66
CA SER A 70 -19.84 6.62 15.92
C SER A 70 -19.70 5.19 15.38
N PHE A 71 -20.12 4.19 16.17
CA PHE A 71 -20.13 2.80 15.74
C PHE A 71 -21.11 2.56 14.59
N ALA A 72 -22.29 3.17 14.61
CA ALA A 72 -23.28 3.05 13.54
C ALA A 72 -22.75 3.59 12.21
N ILE A 73 -22.06 4.74 12.23
CA ILE A 73 -21.42 5.32 11.04
C ILE A 73 -20.31 4.38 10.53
N TYR A 74 -19.42 3.96 11.42
CA TYR A 74 -18.34 3.03 11.09
C TYR A 74 -18.86 1.70 10.50
N ALA A 75 -19.88 1.11 11.12
CA ALA A 75 -20.50 -0.12 10.66
C ALA A 75 -21.14 0.04 9.28
N LYS A 76 -21.80 1.17 9.00
CA LYS A 76 -22.37 1.48 7.69
C LYS A 76 -21.29 1.57 6.61
N GLU A 77 -20.18 2.24 6.89
CA GLU A 77 -19.03 2.31 5.98
C GLU A 77 -18.42 0.94 5.71
N LEU A 78 -18.26 0.11 6.74
CA LEU A 78 -17.78 -1.27 6.59
C LEU A 78 -18.73 -2.10 5.71
N ILE A 79 -20.04 -1.99 5.91
CA ILE A 79 -21.03 -2.70 5.09
C ILE A 79 -20.91 -2.26 3.63
N ASN A 80 -20.82 -0.95 3.37
CA ASN A 80 -20.65 -0.43 2.01
C ASN A 80 -19.38 -0.97 1.35
N HIS A 81 -18.24 -0.92 2.05
CA HIS A 81 -16.98 -1.45 1.54
C HIS A 81 -17.05 -2.97 1.27
N LEU A 82 -17.73 -3.74 2.14
CA LEU A 82 -17.94 -5.17 1.90
C LEU A 82 -18.85 -5.44 0.71
N GLN A 83 -19.87 -4.62 0.49
CA GLN A 83 -20.74 -4.70 -0.68
C GLN A 83 -19.99 -4.38 -1.97
N GLU A 84 -19.20 -3.30 -1.98
CA GLU A 84 -18.35 -2.92 -3.11
C GLU A 84 -17.34 -4.02 -3.43
N LYS A 85 -16.68 -4.57 -2.42
CA LYS A 85 -15.75 -5.69 -2.59
C LYS A 85 -16.42 -6.93 -3.18
N LYS A 86 -17.64 -7.25 -2.74
CA LYS A 86 -18.42 -8.37 -3.31
C LYS A 86 -18.74 -8.13 -4.78
N LYS A 87 -19.22 -6.93 -5.13
CA LYS A 87 -19.47 -6.53 -6.52
C LYS A 87 -18.21 -6.61 -7.37
N MET A 88 -17.07 -6.13 -6.87
CA MET A 88 -15.78 -6.23 -7.57
C MET A 88 -15.37 -7.68 -7.81
N ASN A 89 -15.50 -8.55 -6.81
CA ASN A 89 -15.19 -9.97 -6.98
C ASN A 89 -16.15 -10.67 -7.95
N GLU A 90 -17.43 -10.30 -7.96
CA GLU A 90 -18.42 -10.81 -8.92
C GLU A 90 -18.09 -10.35 -10.35
N LEU A 91 -17.65 -9.11 -10.53
CA LEU A 91 -17.17 -8.59 -11.82
C LEU A 91 -15.89 -9.31 -12.29
N GLU A 92 -14.93 -9.54 -11.39
CA GLU A 92 -13.72 -10.33 -11.71
C GLU A 92 -14.04 -11.77 -12.14
N HIS A 93 -15.18 -12.34 -11.72
CA HIS A 93 -15.62 -13.67 -12.16
C HIS A 93 -16.32 -13.65 -13.52
N VAL A 94 -16.92 -12.53 -13.92
CA VAL A 94 -17.49 -12.36 -15.27
C VAL A 94 -16.38 -12.02 -16.28
N GLU A 95 -15.44 -11.15 -15.93
CA GLU A 95 -14.30 -10.80 -16.78
C GLU A 95 -13.36 -11.99 -17.04
N LYS A 96 -13.18 -12.90 -16.07
CA LYS A 96 -12.34 -14.09 -16.27
C LYS A 96 -12.84 -15.08 -17.33
N VAL A 97 -14.10 -15.00 -17.76
CA VAL A 97 -14.64 -15.88 -18.82
C VAL A 97 -14.50 -15.24 -20.21
N GLU A 98 -14.36 -13.91 -20.30
CA GLU A 98 -14.29 -13.18 -21.57
C GLU A 98 -12.88 -12.59 -21.88
N GLU A 99 -11.98 -12.46 -20.90
CA GLU A 99 -10.65 -11.88 -21.07
C GLU A 99 -9.52 -12.87 -21.44
N GLU A 100 -9.84 -13.97 -22.14
CA GLU A 100 -8.80 -14.69 -22.90
C GLU A 100 -8.55 -14.07 -24.30
N GLU A 101 -9.06 -12.86 -24.56
CA GLU A 101 -8.61 -11.99 -25.66
C GLU A 101 -7.63 -10.91 -25.17
N VAL A 102 -6.36 -11.32 -25.02
CA VAL A 102 -5.12 -10.53 -25.22
C VAL A 102 -5.23 -8.98 -25.19
N LEU A 103 -5.12 -8.38 -24.00
CA LEU A 103 -4.91 -6.93 -23.79
C LEU A 103 -3.61 -6.39 -24.41
N PHE A 104 -2.64 -7.28 -24.66
CA PHE A 104 -1.52 -7.01 -25.55
C PHE A 104 -1.73 -7.90 -26.76
N GLY A 105 -2.27 -7.31 -27.84
CA GLY A 105 -2.42 -8.00 -29.12
C GLY A 105 -1.12 -8.74 -29.44
N SER A 106 -1.26 -10.01 -29.83
CA SER A 106 -0.15 -10.85 -30.26
C SER A 106 0.74 -10.05 -31.21
N ILE A 107 1.94 -9.72 -30.72
CA ILE A 107 2.88 -8.90 -31.46
C ILE A 107 3.23 -9.65 -32.74
N ASP A 108 2.86 -9.09 -33.88
CA ASP A 108 3.29 -9.65 -35.15
C ASP A 108 4.81 -9.52 -35.21
N GLU A 109 5.51 -10.63 -35.44
CA GLU A 109 6.97 -10.74 -35.39
C GLU A 109 7.63 -10.06 -36.61
N SER A 110 6.89 -9.24 -37.36
CA SER A 110 7.45 -8.33 -38.36
C SER A 110 8.06 -7.11 -37.67
N LYS A 111 9.37 -7.22 -37.38
CA LYS A 111 10.25 -6.19 -36.80
C LYS A 111 9.84 -4.75 -37.17
N PRO A 112 9.33 -3.94 -36.22
CA PRO A 112 9.28 -2.50 -36.42
C PRO A 112 10.69 -1.93 -36.19
N THR A 113 11.28 -1.37 -37.24
CA THR A 113 12.52 -0.58 -37.20
C THR A 113 12.28 0.74 -36.48
N THR A 114 12.00 0.71 -35.18
CA THR A 114 11.82 1.91 -34.37
C THR A 114 13.02 2.08 -33.45
N SER A 115 13.93 2.98 -33.83
CA SER A 115 15.00 3.42 -32.95
C SER A 115 14.40 4.16 -31.77
N SER A 116 14.26 3.49 -30.62
CA SER A 116 13.90 4.15 -29.38
C SER A 116 14.94 5.24 -29.06
N PHE A 117 14.43 6.44 -28.78
CA PHE A 117 15.24 7.62 -28.42
C PHE A 117 16.05 7.41 -27.13
N TRP A 118 15.63 6.47 -26.28
CA TRP A 118 16.25 6.15 -24.99
C TRP A 118 17.16 4.92 -25.02
N SER A 119 17.21 4.18 -26.12
CA SER A 119 18.02 2.95 -26.21
C SER A 119 19.49 3.18 -26.51
N LYS A 120 19.94 4.44 -26.62
CA LYS A 120 21.32 4.75 -27.03
C LYS A 120 22.36 4.52 -25.92
N ASP A 121 21.97 4.67 -24.66
CA ASP A 121 22.88 4.48 -23.52
C ASP A 121 22.46 3.27 -22.68
N GLN A 122 22.67 2.07 -23.24
CA GLN A 122 22.61 0.86 -22.42
C GLN A 122 23.83 0.83 -21.48
N ILE A 123 23.56 0.94 -20.18
CA ILE A 123 24.58 0.81 -19.14
C ILE A 123 24.96 -0.67 -19.02
N VAL A 124 26.03 -1.06 -19.71
CA VAL A 124 26.65 -2.38 -19.53
C VAL A 124 27.45 -2.35 -18.23
N LYS A 125 26.93 -3.01 -17.19
CA LYS A 125 27.69 -3.20 -15.94
C LYS A 125 28.81 -4.20 -16.19
N THR A 126 30.03 -3.69 -16.38
CA THR A 126 31.23 -4.52 -16.35
C THR A 126 31.59 -4.79 -14.89
N ASN A 127 31.38 -6.03 -14.44
CA ASN A 127 31.95 -6.51 -13.18
C ASN A 127 33.46 -6.72 -13.37
N ALA A 128 34.22 -5.63 -13.49
CA ALA A 128 35.67 -5.66 -13.46
C ALA A 128 36.13 -5.72 -12.00
N ILE A 129 36.21 -6.94 -11.46
CA ILE A 129 36.95 -7.20 -10.23
C ILE A 129 38.43 -6.96 -10.56
N LEU A 130 38.90 -5.74 -10.30
CA LEU A 130 40.33 -5.43 -10.25
C LEU A 130 40.91 -6.04 -8.97
N GLN A 131 41.29 -7.32 -9.05
CA GLN A 131 42.28 -7.91 -8.16
C GLN A 131 43.55 -8.19 -8.96
N THR A 132 44.33 -7.15 -9.22
CA THR A 132 45.75 -7.27 -9.56
C THR A 132 46.56 -6.81 -8.35
N ILE A 133 46.83 -7.73 -7.43
CA ILE A 133 47.90 -7.56 -6.43
C ILE A 133 49.15 -8.20 -7.05
N PRO A 134 50.19 -7.45 -7.43
CA PRO A 134 51.42 -8.05 -7.93
C PRO A 134 52.20 -8.70 -6.77
N LYS A 135 52.60 -9.96 -6.98
CA LYS A 135 53.52 -10.70 -6.11
C LYS A 135 54.87 -9.98 -6.02
N SER A 136 55.20 -9.45 -4.85
CA SER A 136 56.55 -9.01 -4.51
C SER A 136 57.27 -10.11 -3.72
N LYS A 137 58.18 -10.82 -4.39
CA LYS A 137 59.26 -11.60 -3.77
C LYS A 137 60.35 -10.64 -3.31
N ARG A 138 60.91 -10.90 -2.12
CA ARG A 138 62.34 -10.79 -1.72
C ARG A 138 62.45 -10.74 -0.19
N PRO A 139 63.63 -10.97 0.41
CA PRO A 139 64.73 -11.89 0.06
C PRO A 139 64.85 -13.06 1.05
#